data_AF-A0A928D1R9-F1
#
_entry.id   AF-A0A928D1R9-F1
#
_cell.length_a   1.000
_cell.length_b   1.000
_cell.length_c   1.000
_cell.angle_alpha   90.00
_cell.angle_beta   90.00
_cell.angle_gamma   90.00
#
_symmetry.space_group_name_H-M   'P 1'
#
loop_
_entity.id
_entity.type
_entity.pdbx_description
1 polymer ?
#
loop_
_entity_poly.entity_id
_entity_poly.type
_entity_poly.pdbx_seq_one_letter_code
_entity_poly.pdbx_strand_id
1 'polypeptide(L)'
;MRKFDIVKLDWEERFGIAAKGGTAVRRFSSLVMGVMLTAALYGVLALLREIYPGTVTIEMFFPGGAADRSFIPVITVLLAMWTWSMLLLKRSKLAVQKKALAAIPENATGEDLAELYSNVSDFIAPAALEKLLTLKKRNLSELEITGLMESCFDDLEKESENTFMSISSFIWAIPVLGFIGTVLGLARAVSNFGSLTGAEGKSGFDAVLPQITGGLATAFETTLIALVLALILQLISSYRSQCELDFIGEVKKHIMSAAGQTSGTEVGTEPDR
;
A
#
# COMPACT_ATOMS: atom_id res chain seq x y z
N MET A 1 14.93 -4.90 32.69
CA MET A 1 14.73 -5.76 31.51
C MET A 1 15.03 -4.95 30.25
N ARG A 2 15.54 -5.57 29.19
CA ARG A 2 16.11 -4.91 27.99
C ARG A 2 15.08 -3.99 27.32
N LYS A 3 15.46 -2.74 27.04
CA LYS A 3 14.84 -1.91 25.98
C LYS A 3 14.58 -2.82 24.79
N PHE A 4 13.31 -3.12 24.52
CA PHE A 4 12.97 -3.86 23.33
C PHE A 4 13.34 -2.96 22.14
N ASP A 5 14.40 -3.35 21.42
CA ASP A 5 14.91 -2.77 20.18
C ASP A 5 13.86 -2.93 19.03
N ILE A 6 12.59 -2.62 19.28
CA ILE A 6 11.50 -2.71 18.29
C ILE A 6 11.68 -1.65 17.20
N VAL A 7 12.30 -0.52 17.56
CA VAL A 7 12.83 0.52 16.67
C VAL A 7 13.82 -0.07 15.63
N LYS A 8 14.60 -1.10 15.98
CA LYS A 8 15.50 -1.77 15.01
C LYS A 8 14.81 -2.74 14.06
N LEU A 9 13.52 -3.03 14.26
CA LEU A 9 12.74 -3.87 13.35
C LEU A 9 12.06 -3.07 12.24
N ASP A 10 11.94 -1.74 12.36
CA ASP A 10 11.44 -0.94 11.25
C ASP A 10 12.54 -0.82 10.18
N TRP A 11 12.19 -1.25 8.97
CA TRP A 11 13.10 -1.23 7.83
C TRP A 11 13.60 0.20 7.54
N GLU A 12 12.77 1.22 7.81
CA GLU A 12 13.09 2.63 7.56
C GLU A 12 14.16 3.17 8.53
N GLU A 13 14.09 2.80 9.81
CA GLU A 13 15.05 3.22 10.84
C GLU A 13 16.39 2.50 10.71
N ARG A 14 16.39 1.26 10.21
CA ARG A 14 17.60 0.50 9.90
C ARG A 14 18.50 1.17 8.85
N PHE A 15 17.91 2.01 7.98
CA PHE A 15 18.62 2.82 6.99
C PHE A 15 18.84 4.28 7.44
N GLY A 16 18.60 4.61 8.71
CA GLY A 16 18.82 5.95 9.26
C GLY A 16 17.81 7.00 8.79
N ILE A 17 16.66 6.57 8.27
CA ILE A 17 15.59 7.46 7.82
C ILE A 17 14.59 7.57 8.95
N ALA A 18 14.49 8.75 9.59
CA ALA A 18 13.52 9.01 10.66
C ALA A 18 12.10 8.60 10.20
N ALA A 19 11.49 7.68 10.96
CA ALA A 19 10.13 7.22 10.76
C ALA A 19 9.16 8.40 10.92
N LYS A 20 8.10 8.43 10.11
CA LYS A 20 6.91 9.24 10.43
C LYS A 20 5.99 8.37 11.28
N GLY A 21 5.42 8.96 12.33
CA GLY A 21 4.45 8.29 13.19
C GLY A 21 3.25 7.72 12.43
N GLY A 22 2.72 6.61 12.93
CA GLY A 22 1.58 5.86 12.40
C GLY A 22 1.98 4.79 11.36
N THR A 23 1.07 4.51 10.42
CA THR A 23 1.33 3.64 9.25
C THR A 23 1.70 4.42 8.00
N ALA A 24 1.94 5.73 8.14
CA ALA A 24 2.34 6.59 7.05
C ALA A 24 3.69 6.13 6.48
N VAL A 25 3.70 5.89 5.17
CA VAL A 25 4.91 5.56 4.42
C VAL A 25 5.53 6.84 3.91
N ARG A 26 6.84 7.02 4.07
CA ARG A 26 7.52 8.21 3.54
C ARG A 26 7.54 8.11 2.01
N ARG A 27 7.08 9.18 1.34
CA ARG A 27 6.96 9.20 -0.14
C ARG A 27 8.29 8.92 -0.86
N PHE A 28 9.41 9.29 -0.24
CA PHE A 28 10.75 9.09 -0.81
C PHE A 28 11.29 7.65 -0.64
N SER A 29 11.11 7.03 0.55
CA SER A 29 11.58 5.66 0.80
C SER A 29 10.86 4.65 -0.10
N SER A 30 9.54 4.81 -0.24
CA SER A 30 8.72 3.99 -1.16
C SER A 30 9.10 4.20 -2.63
N LEU A 31 9.48 5.41 -3.05
CA LEU A 31 9.92 5.66 -4.41
C LEU A 31 11.24 4.95 -4.72
N VAL A 32 12.24 5.09 -3.84
CA VAL A 32 13.55 4.44 -4.03
C VAL A 32 13.41 2.92 -4.11
N MET A 33 12.65 2.34 -3.18
CA MET A 33 12.35 0.91 -3.19
C MET A 33 11.55 0.51 -4.44
N GLY A 34 10.59 1.32 -4.87
CA GLY A 34 9.84 1.12 -6.11
C GLY A 34 10.75 1.06 -7.34
N VAL A 35 11.66 2.03 -7.48
CA VAL A 35 12.65 2.07 -8.57
C VAL A 35 13.57 0.85 -8.53
N MET A 36 14.04 0.45 -7.34
CA MET A 36 14.87 -0.77 -7.20
C MET A 36 14.10 -2.03 -7.60
N LEU A 37 12.83 -2.16 -7.21
CA LEU A 37 11.97 -3.28 -7.60
C LEU A 37 11.72 -3.30 -9.11
N THR A 38 11.50 -2.13 -9.73
CA THR A 38 11.39 -2.01 -11.19
C THR A 38 12.67 -2.44 -11.88
N ALA A 39 13.83 -1.96 -11.41
CA ALA A 39 15.12 -2.35 -11.99
C ALA A 39 15.38 -3.86 -11.83
N ALA A 40 15.04 -4.44 -10.67
CA ALA A 40 15.16 -5.87 -10.44
C ALA A 40 14.23 -6.69 -11.36
N LEU A 41 12.97 -6.26 -11.52
CA LEU A 41 12.02 -6.90 -12.43
C LEU A 41 12.51 -6.85 -13.88
N TYR A 42 12.96 -5.69 -14.35
CA TYR A 42 13.52 -5.55 -15.70
C TYR A 42 14.82 -6.34 -15.89
N GLY A 43 15.65 -6.47 -14.84
CA GLY A 43 16.81 -7.35 -14.85
C GLY A 43 16.44 -8.82 -15.03
N VAL A 44 15.43 -9.30 -14.29
CA VAL A 44 14.91 -10.67 -14.46
C VAL A 44 14.28 -10.87 -15.83
N LEU A 45 13.51 -9.90 -16.33
CA LEU A 45 12.92 -9.96 -17.67
C LEU A 45 14.00 -9.95 -18.77
N ALA A 46 15.11 -9.22 -18.59
CA ALA A 46 16.23 -9.21 -19.52
C ALA A 46 16.95 -10.56 -19.55
N LEU A 47 17.17 -11.19 -18.39
CA LEU A 47 17.72 -12.55 -18.31
C LEU A 47 16.79 -13.57 -18.98
N LEU A 48 15.48 -13.48 -18.73
CA LEU A 48 14.50 -14.36 -19.37
C LEU A 48 14.44 -14.15 -20.89
N ARG A 49 14.66 -12.92 -21.37
CA ARG A 49 14.73 -12.60 -22.80
C ARG A 49 15.91 -13.30 -23.47
N GLU A 50 17.06 -13.40 -22.79
CA GLU A 50 18.22 -14.15 -23.31
C GLU A 50 17.96 -15.66 -23.34
N ILE A 51 17.25 -16.20 -22.34
CA ILE A 51 16.96 -17.64 -22.24
C ILE A 51 15.86 -18.05 -23.24
N TYR A 52 14.83 -17.22 -23.42
CA TYR A 52 13.67 -17.49 -24.27
C TYR A 52 13.48 -16.38 -25.32
N PRO A 53 14.33 -16.33 -26.36
CA PRO A 53 14.23 -15.30 -27.39
C PRO A 53 12.92 -15.42 -28.18
N GLY A 54 12.27 -14.28 -28.41
CA GLY A 54 11.08 -14.19 -29.27
C GLY A 54 9.74 -14.50 -28.61
N THR A 55 9.69 -14.73 -27.29
CA THR A 55 8.41 -14.86 -26.59
C THR A 55 7.70 -13.50 -26.49
N VAL A 56 6.52 -13.40 -27.10
CA VAL A 56 5.67 -12.19 -27.10
C VAL A 56 5.42 -11.67 -25.68
N THR A 57 5.30 -12.57 -24.70
CA THR A 57 5.02 -12.23 -23.31
C THR A 57 6.12 -11.48 -22.59
N ILE A 58 7.37 -11.63 -23.01
CA ILE A 58 8.50 -10.89 -22.45
C ILE A 58 8.68 -9.57 -23.23
N GLU A 59 8.57 -9.64 -24.55
CA GLU A 59 8.76 -8.50 -25.44
C GLU A 59 7.72 -7.39 -25.20
N MET A 60 6.51 -7.71 -24.70
CA MET A 60 5.50 -6.70 -24.38
C MET A 60 5.92 -5.70 -23.29
N PHE A 61 6.92 -6.03 -22.46
CA PHE A 61 7.41 -5.15 -21.39
C PHE A 61 8.52 -4.18 -21.84
N PHE A 62 9.16 -4.43 -22.98
CA PHE A 62 10.29 -3.64 -23.47
C PHE A 62 9.84 -2.64 -24.55
N PRO A 63 10.23 -1.36 -24.45
CA PRO A 63 9.94 -0.38 -25.49
C PRO A 63 10.76 -0.66 -26.77
N GLY A 64 10.22 -0.27 -27.92
CA GLY A 64 10.87 -0.43 -29.22
C GLY A 64 10.76 -1.83 -29.82
N GLY A 65 11.86 -2.29 -30.44
CA GLY A 65 11.91 -3.52 -31.23
C GLY A 65 11.23 -3.39 -32.59
N ALA A 66 11.10 -4.51 -33.31
CA ALA A 66 10.52 -4.54 -34.66
C ALA A 66 9.04 -4.08 -34.73
N ALA A 67 8.36 -4.00 -33.59
CA ALA A 67 6.96 -3.61 -33.49
C ALA A 67 6.73 -2.17 -32.98
N ASP A 68 7.79 -1.34 -32.87
CA ASP A 68 7.74 0.06 -32.40
C ASP A 68 6.91 0.24 -31.10
N ARG A 69 7.20 -0.61 -30.09
CA ARG A 69 6.42 -0.63 -28.85
C ARG A 69 6.58 0.66 -28.04
N SER A 70 5.49 1.08 -27.41
CA SER A 70 5.44 2.31 -26.61
C SER A 70 6.22 2.20 -25.30
N PHE A 71 6.60 3.34 -24.72
CA PHE A 71 7.22 3.44 -23.39
C PHE A 71 6.21 3.33 -22.23
N ILE A 72 4.91 3.31 -22.54
CA ILE A 72 3.83 3.31 -21.55
C ILE A 72 3.90 2.08 -20.61
N PRO A 73 4.14 0.84 -21.07
CA PRO A 73 4.34 -0.31 -20.17
C PRO A 73 5.41 -0.08 -19.10
N VAL A 74 6.51 0.60 -19.42
CA VAL A 74 7.60 0.89 -18.47
C VAL A 74 7.12 1.81 -17.36
N ILE A 75 6.38 2.86 -17.72
CA ILE A 75 5.80 3.82 -16.76
C ILE A 75 4.75 3.12 -15.90
N THR A 76 3.89 2.30 -16.51
CA THR A 76 2.87 1.50 -15.82
C THR A 76 3.51 0.54 -14.80
N VAL A 77 4.56 -0.18 -15.19
CA VAL A 77 5.31 -1.08 -14.31
C VAL A 77 5.99 -0.31 -13.18
N LEU A 78 6.59 0.84 -13.46
CA LEU A 78 7.19 1.69 -12.43
C LEU A 78 6.16 2.11 -11.38
N LEU A 79 5.00 2.60 -11.82
CA LEU A 79 3.91 3.00 -10.93
C LEU A 79 3.38 1.81 -10.12
N ALA A 80 3.24 0.64 -10.76
CA ALA A 80 2.83 -0.59 -10.11
C ALA A 80 3.83 -1.05 -9.03
N MET A 81 5.13 -1.05 -9.34
CA MET A 81 6.17 -1.43 -8.38
C MET A 81 6.31 -0.43 -7.23
N TRP A 82 6.10 0.86 -7.49
CA TRP A 82 6.03 1.86 -6.42
C TRP A 82 4.84 1.62 -5.49
N THR A 83 3.66 1.35 -6.06
CA THR A 83 2.45 0.99 -5.28
C THR A 83 2.70 -0.28 -4.46
N TRP A 84 3.30 -1.29 -5.06
CA TRP A 84 3.69 -2.53 -4.38
C TRP A 84 4.65 -2.27 -3.22
N SER A 85 5.65 -1.39 -3.41
CA SER A 85 6.56 -0.97 -2.35
C SER A 85 5.82 -0.33 -1.17
N MET A 86 4.87 0.57 -1.43
CA MET A 86 4.07 1.18 -0.36
C MET A 86 3.29 0.12 0.44
N LEU A 87 2.71 -0.86 -0.26
CA LEU A 87 1.98 -1.98 0.37
C LEU A 87 2.90 -2.89 1.20
N LEU A 88 4.13 -3.15 0.73
CA LEU A 88 5.12 -3.93 1.48
C LEU A 88 5.58 -3.21 2.76
N LEU A 89 5.81 -1.90 2.68
CA LEU A 89 6.20 -1.10 3.85
C LEU A 89 5.07 -1.07 4.89
N LYS A 90 3.81 -0.86 4.45
CA LYS A 90 2.64 -0.96 5.34
C LYS A 90 2.51 -2.34 5.99
N ARG A 91 2.72 -3.43 5.23
CA ARG A 91 2.74 -4.80 5.78
C ARG A 91 3.76 -4.94 6.89
N SER A 92 4.99 -4.47 6.67
CA SER A 92 6.07 -4.58 7.65
C SER A 92 5.73 -3.82 8.92
N LYS A 93 5.25 -2.57 8.80
CA LYS A 93 4.82 -1.76 9.95
C LYS A 93 3.70 -2.42 10.75
N LEU A 94 2.66 -2.92 10.07
CA LEU A 94 1.56 -3.63 10.74
C LEU A 94 2.03 -4.92 11.45
N ALA A 95 2.96 -5.66 10.85
CA ALA A 95 3.51 -6.87 11.47
C ALA A 95 4.29 -6.56 12.76
N VAL A 96 5.01 -5.45 12.80
CA VAL A 96 5.69 -4.99 14.03
C VAL A 96 4.67 -4.55 15.07
N GLN A 97 3.63 -3.81 14.67
CA GLN A 97 2.52 -3.39 15.55
C GLN A 97 1.81 -4.57 16.21
N LYS A 98 1.44 -5.58 15.42
CA LYS A 98 0.77 -6.79 15.94
C LYS A 98 1.65 -7.54 16.95
N LYS A 99 2.97 -7.60 16.70
CA LYS A 99 3.91 -8.21 17.65
C LYS A 99 4.06 -7.40 18.94
N ALA A 100 4.06 -6.07 18.84
CA ALA A 100 4.10 -5.19 20.01
C ALA A 100 2.83 -5.32 20.86
N LEU A 101 1.65 -5.39 20.22
CA LEU A 101 0.39 -5.62 20.92
C LEU A 101 0.33 -7.00 21.59
N ALA A 102 0.79 -8.05 20.90
CA ALA A 102 0.81 -9.41 21.45
C ALA A 102 1.78 -9.58 22.64
N ALA A 103 2.71 -8.65 22.84
CA ALA A 103 3.59 -8.66 24.01
C ALA A 103 2.92 -8.10 25.28
N ILE A 104 1.70 -7.54 25.16
CA ILE A 104 0.93 -7.02 26.29
C ILE A 104 0.19 -8.16 26.98
N PRO A 105 0.30 -8.31 28.31
CA PRO A 105 -0.52 -9.26 29.07
C PRO A 105 -2.01 -8.90 29.01
N GLU A 106 -2.91 -9.88 28.93
CA GLU A 106 -4.39 -9.65 28.93
C GLU A 106 -4.89 -8.91 30.19
N ASN A 107 -4.12 -8.91 31.27
CA ASN A 107 -4.43 -8.25 32.55
C ASN A 107 -3.69 -6.90 32.73
N ALA A 108 -3.29 -6.24 31.64
CA ALA A 108 -2.48 -5.03 31.69
C ALA A 108 -3.16 -3.91 32.49
N THR A 109 -2.45 -3.43 33.51
CA THR A 109 -2.86 -2.28 34.32
C THR A 109 -2.54 -0.96 33.60
N GLY A 110 -3.07 0.16 34.11
CA GLY A 110 -2.80 1.49 33.52
C GLY A 110 -1.31 1.86 33.42
N GLU A 111 -0.43 1.25 34.23
CA GLU A 111 1.03 1.42 34.15
C GLU A 111 1.67 0.57 33.05
N ASP A 112 1.22 -0.68 32.83
CA ASP A 112 1.70 -1.53 31.72
C ASP A 112 1.39 -0.89 30.35
N LEU A 113 0.24 -0.21 30.27
CA LEU A 113 -0.11 0.58 29.10
C LEU A 113 0.80 1.81 28.96
N ALA A 114 1.12 2.53 30.03
CA ALA A 114 2.05 3.65 29.98
C ALA A 114 3.48 3.22 29.57
N GLU A 115 3.92 2.03 29.97
CA GLU A 115 5.19 1.45 29.51
C GLU A 115 5.15 1.09 28.01
N LEU A 116 4.01 0.58 27.51
CA LEU A 116 3.76 0.41 26.08
C LEU A 116 3.89 1.74 25.32
N TYR A 117 3.27 2.82 25.82
CA TYR A 117 3.36 4.16 25.21
C TYR A 117 4.82 4.61 25.02
N SER A 118 5.67 4.36 26.02
CA SER A 118 7.09 4.75 25.95
C SER A 118 7.93 3.93 24.96
N ASN A 119 7.51 2.70 24.65
CA ASN A 119 8.23 1.77 23.77
C ASN A 119 7.76 1.83 22.31
N VAL A 120 6.64 2.49 22.04
CA VAL A 120 5.84 2.34 20.81
C VAL A 120 5.48 3.73 20.22
N SER A 121 6.30 4.76 20.50
CA SER A 121 6.01 6.19 20.23
C SER A 121 5.63 6.58 18.80
N ASP A 122 5.93 5.74 17.80
CA ASP A 122 5.64 6.00 16.37
C ASP A 122 4.47 5.19 15.80
N PHE A 123 3.63 4.56 16.63
CA PHE A 123 2.56 3.68 16.14
C PHE A 123 1.17 4.30 16.21
N ILE A 124 0.14 3.53 15.82
CA ILE A 124 -1.29 3.90 15.86
C ILE A 124 -1.89 3.83 17.29
N ALA A 125 -1.55 2.78 18.05
CA ALA A 125 -2.00 2.57 19.43
C ALA A 125 -1.65 3.67 20.47
N PRO A 126 -0.51 4.38 20.39
CA PRO A 126 -0.13 5.44 21.32
C PRO A 126 -1.06 6.65 21.32
N ALA A 127 -1.60 7.07 20.17
CA ALA A 127 -2.49 8.23 20.10
C ALA A 127 -3.79 7.99 20.86
N ALA A 128 -4.38 6.80 20.68
CA ALA A 128 -5.54 6.33 21.42
C ALA A 128 -5.24 6.23 22.92
N LEU A 129 -4.08 5.69 23.28
CA LEU A 129 -3.68 5.49 24.66
C LEU A 129 -3.32 6.79 25.41
N GLU A 130 -2.64 7.73 24.76
CA GLU A 130 -2.35 9.06 25.31
C GLU A 130 -3.64 9.81 25.61
N LYS A 131 -4.62 9.70 24.70
CA LYS A 131 -5.95 10.27 24.91
C LYS A 131 -6.63 9.62 26.11
N LEU A 132 -6.55 8.29 26.27
CA LEU A 132 -7.08 7.63 27.48
C LEU A 132 -6.40 8.13 28.76
N LEU A 133 -5.07 8.19 28.79
CA LEU A 133 -4.32 8.63 29.98
C LEU A 133 -4.62 10.11 30.33
N THR A 134 -4.77 10.97 29.34
CA THR A 134 -5.14 12.39 29.55
C THR A 134 -6.59 12.55 30.00
N LEU A 135 -7.52 11.75 29.47
CA LEU A 135 -8.92 11.74 29.91
C LEU A 135 -9.08 11.21 31.34
N LYS A 136 -8.32 10.17 31.71
CA LYS A 136 -8.32 9.64 33.08
C LYS A 136 -7.77 10.65 34.09
N LYS A 137 -6.73 11.42 33.74
CA LYS A 137 -6.20 12.51 34.57
C LYS A 137 -7.19 13.66 34.79
N ARG A 138 -8.26 13.75 34.00
CA ARG A 138 -9.28 14.80 34.09
C ARG A 138 -10.44 14.48 35.02
N ASN A 139 -10.43 13.35 35.75
CA ASN A 139 -11.51 12.92 36.64
C ASN A 139 -12.91 12.98 35.98
N LEU A 140 -12.99 12.61 34.69
CA LEU A 140 -14.25 12.55 33.95
C LEU A 140 -15.08 11.34 34.36
N SER A 141 -16.38 11.39 34.12
CA SER A 141 -17.25 10.23 34.32
C SER A 141 -16.91 9.11 33.33
N GLU A 142 -17.15 7.86 33.73
CA GLU A 142 -16.87 6.68 32.91
C GLU A 142 -17.56 6.70 31.54
N LEU A 143 -18.78 7.26 31.51
CA LEU A 143 -19.57 7.45 30.29
C LEU A 143 -18.89 8.45 29.33
N GLU A 144 -18.32 9.53 29.85
CA GLU A 144 -17.60 10.54 29.05
C GLU A 144 -16.29 9.99 28.50
N ILE A 145 -15.54 9.22 29.29
CA ILE A 145 -14.29 8.58 28.84
C ILE A 145 -14.60 7.61 27.70
N THR A 146 -15.62 6.77 27.84
CA THR A 146 -16.06 5.82 26.82
C THR A 146 -16.48 6.53 25.53
N GLY A 147 -17.30 7.58 25.62
CA GLY A 147 -17.74 8.34 24.45
C GLY A 147 -16.60 9.05 23.71
N LEU A 148 -15.66 9.65 24.45
CA LEU A 148 -14.49 10.31 23.86
C LEU A 148 -13.47 9.33 23.26
N MET A 149 -13.39 8.13 23.83
CA MET A 149 -12.56 7.05 23.32
C MET A 149 -13.14 6.48 22.02
N GLU A 150 -14.46 6.29 21.95
CA GLU A 150 -15.16 5.86 20.73
C GLU A 150 -14.89 6.84 19.58
N SER A 151 -15.07 8.14 19.83
CA SER A 151 -14.74 9.19 18.86
C SER A 151 -13.27 9.17 18.45
N CYS A 152 -12.35 8.81 19.35
CA CYS A 152 -10.93 8.68 19.01
C CYS A 152 -10.65 7.53 18.04
N PHE A 153 -11.33 6.39 18.23
CA PHE A 153 -11.19 5.25 17.33
C PHE A 153 -11.80 5.53 15.96
N ASP A 154 -12.94 6.23 15.91
CA ASP A 154 -13.54 6.68 14.64
C ASP A 154 -12.58 7.60 13.85
N ASP A 155 -11.88 8.51 14.55
CA ASP A 155 -10.88 9.38 13.93
C ASP A 155 -9.68 8.58 13.42
N LEU A 156 -9.26 7.56 14.16
CA LEU A 156 -8.14 6.70 13.80
C LEU A 156 -8.46 5.78 12.61
N GLU A 157 -9.68 5.25 12.53
CA GLU A 157 -10.16 4.49 11.37
C GLU A 157 -10.12 5.37 10.11
N LYS A 158 -10.62 6.62 10.19
CA LYS A 158 -10.53 7.58 9.09
C LYS A 158 -9.08 7.91 8.70
N GLU A 159 -8.19 8.02 9.68
CA GLU A 159 -6.76 8.27 9.40
C GLU A 159 -6.11 7.07 8.68
N SER A 160 -6.46 5.85 9.06
CA SER A 160 -6.06 4.62 8.37
C SER A 160 -6.52 4.64 6.91
N GLU A 161 -7.80 4.94 6.66
CA GLU A 161 -8.37 5.08 5.31
C GLU A 161 -7.65 6.15 4.49
N ASN A 162 -7.38 7.32 5.08
CA ASN A 162 -6.65 8.41 4.45
C ASN A 162 -5.25 7.97 3.98
N THR A 163 -4.59 7.07 4.72
CA THR A 163 -3.27 6.57 4.36
C THR A 163 -3.32 5.66 3.12
N PHE A 164 -4.47 5.03 2.83
CA PHE A 164 -4.68 4.26 1.60
C PHE A 164 -5.12 5.10 0.40
N MET A 165 -5.62 6.33 0.60
CA MET A 165 -6.05 7.19 -0.53
C MET A 165 -4.96 7.38 -1.60
N SER A 166 -3.70 7.54 -1.19
CA SER A 166 -2.59 7.68 -2.14
C SER A 166 -2.35 6.39 -2.95
N ILE A 167 -2.49 5.23 -2.31
CA ILE A 167 -2.34 3.91 -2.94
C ILE A 167 -3.49 3.68 -3.92
N SER A 168 -4.73 3.92 -3.51
CA SER A 168 -5.92 3.81 -4.36
C SER A 168 -5.83 4.72 -5.59
N SER A 169 -5.31 5.94 -5.42
CA SER A 169 -5.10 6.88 -6.54
C SER A 169 -4.13 6.32 -7.59
N PHE A 170 -3.06 5.66 -7.16
CA PHE A 170 -2.10 5.03 -8.08
C PHE A 170 -2.68 3.81 -8.76
N ILE A 171 -3.41 2.96 -8.04
CA ILE A 171 -4.09 1.79 -8.60
C ILE A 171 -5.08 2.22 -9.69
N TRP A 172 -5.81 3.31 -9.47
CA TRP A 172 -6.73 3.89 -10.47
C TRP A 172 -6.01 4.45 -11.70
N ALA A 173 -4.82 5.04 -11.53
CA ALA A 173 -4.06 5.60 -12.65
C ALA A 173 -3.49 4.53 -13.60
N ILE A 174 -3.22 3.32 -13.11
CA ILE A 174 -2.64 2.23 -13.90
C ILE A 174 -3.52 1.85 -15.11
N PRO A 175 -4.83 1.55 -14.96
CA PRO A 175 -5.73 1.29 -16.10
C PRO A 175 -5.83 2.47 -17.07
N VAL A 176 -5.82 3.70 -16.56
CA VAL A 176 -5.86 4.92 -17.40
C VAL A 176 -4.61 5.01 -18.27
N LEU A 177 -3.42 4.71 -17.72
CA LEU A 177 -2.19 4.62 -18.51
C LEU A 177 -2.27 3.52 -19.57
N GLY A 178 -2.84 2.36 -19.25
CA GLY A 178 -3.12 1.29 -20.22
C GLY A 178 -4.00 1.77 -21.38
N PHE A 179 -5.09 2.46 -21.06
CA PHE A 179 -5.99 3.05 -22.05
C PHE A 179 -5.31 4.13 -22.90
N ILE A 180 -4.47 4.98 -22.32
CA ILE A 180 -3.65 5.93 -23.08
C ILE A 180 -2.74 5.18 -24.07
N GLY A 181 -2.19 4.03 -23.66
CA GLY A 181 -1.42 3.14 -24.54
C GLY A 181 -2.20 2.62 -25.74
N THR A 182 -3.46 2.20 -25.54
CA THR A 182 -4.30 1.76 -26.65
C THR A 182 -4.69 2.89 -27.57
N VAL A 183 -5.08 4.05 -27.02
CA VAL A 183 -5.40 5.24 -27.83
C VAL A 183 -4.22 5.63 -28.71
N LEU A 184 -3.00 5.62 -28.16
CA LEU A 184 -1.79 5.95 -28.92
C LEU A 184 -1.50 4.92 -30.02
N GLY A 185 -1.59 3.63 -29.72
CA GLY A 185 -1.35 2.58 -30.73
C GLY A 185 -2.42 2.55 -31.82
N LEU A 186 -3.69 2.78 -31.47
CA LEU A 186 -4.79 2.93 -32.43
C LEU A 186 -4.59 4.15 -33.34
N ALA A 187 -4.22 5.30 -32.77
CA ALA A 187 -3.96 6.51 -33.54
C ALA A 187 -2.84 6.31 -34.57
N ARG A 188 -1.75 5.63 -34.18
CA ARG A 188 -0.66 5.26 -35.10
C ARG A 188 -1.12 4.31 -36.21
N ALA A 189 -1.87 3.28 -35.87
CA ALA A 189 -2.38 2.31 -36.83
C ALA A 189 -3.28 2.97 -37.89
N VAL A 190 -4.18 3.87 -37.47
CA VAL A 190 -5.07 4.62 -38.37
C VAL A 190 -4.30 5.65 -39.22
N SER A 191 -3.31 6.35 -38.64
CA SER A 191 -2.47 7.29 -39.39
C SER A 191 -1.72 6.59 -40.54
N ASN A 192 -1.13 5.42 -40.27
CA ASN A 192 -0.41 4.65 -41.29
C ASN A 192 -1.36 4.16 -42.39
N PHE A 193 -2.57 3.73 -42.04
CA PHE A 193 -3.60 3.34 -43.02
C PHE A 193 -3.96 4.48 -43.98
N GLY A 194 -4.20 5.69 -43.45
CA GLY A 194 -4.56 6.85 -44.26
C GLY A 194 -3.45 7.25 -45.25
N SER A 195 -2.18 7.15 -44.83
CA SER A 195 -1.04 7.47 -45.70
C SER A 195 -0.84 6.48 -46.85
N LEU A 196 -1.07 5.19 -46.62
CA LEU A 196 -0.76 4.12 -47.57
C LEU A 196 -1.89 3.91 -48.60
N THR A 197 -3.14 4.08 -48.17
CA THR A 197 -4.31 4.00 -49.08
C THR A 197 -4.41 5.18 -50.04
N GLY A 198 -3.87 6.35 -49.67
CA GLY A 198 -3.77 7.51 -50.56
C GLY A 198 -2.67 7.41 -51.63
N ALA A 199 -1.66 6.54 -51.45
CA ALA A 199 -0.49 6.46 -52.31
C ALA A 199 -0.53 5.32 -53.36
N GLU A 200 -1.12 4.15 -53.05
CA GLU A 200 -0.95 2.95 -53.89
C GLU A 200 -2.25 2.24 -54.35
N GLY A 201 -3.44 2.79 -54.09
CA GLY A 201 -4.70 2.16 -54.49
C GLY A 201 -4.90 0.73 -53.92
N LYS A 202 -5.75 -0.09 -54.54
CA LYS A 202 -6.20 -1.40 -54.02
C LYS A 202 -5.06 -2.42 -53.72
N SER A 203 -3.91 -2.31 -54.37
CA SER A 203 -2.74 -3.18 -54.15
C SER A 203 -1.99 -2.91 -52.84
N GLY A 204 -2.14 -1.71 -52.26
CA GLY A 204 -1.54 -1.40 -50.96
C GLY A 204 -2.24 -2.08 -49.78
N PHE A 205 -3.49 -2.53 -49.95
CA PHE A 205 -4.31 -3.03 -48.84
C PHE A 205 -3.73 -4.30 -48.19
N ASP A 206 -3.24 -5.24 -48.99
CA ASP A 206 -2.67 -6.51 -48.51
C ASP A 206 -1.33 -6.31 -47.77
N ALA A 207 -0.57 -5.27 -48.12
CA ALA A 207 0.68 -4.89 -47.43
C ALA A 207 0.43 -4.13 -46.12
N VAL A 208 -0.71 -3.46 -46.01
CA VAL A 208 -1.06 -2.56 -44.89
C VAL A 208 -1.75 -3.31 -43.74
N LEU A 209 -2.56 -4.33 -44.05
CA LEU A 209 -3.29 -5.11 -43.04
C LEU A 209 -2.40 -5.73 -41.94
N PRO A 210 -1.23 -6.34 -42.25
CA PRO A 210 -0.33 -6.86 -41.23
C PRO A 210 0.22 -5.77 -40.29
N GLN A 211 0.44 -4.55 -40.81
CA GLN A 211 0.98 -3.44 -40.02
C GLN A 211 -0.07 -2.90 -39.03
N ILE A 212 -1.32 -2.78 -39.49
CA ILE A 212 -2.43 -2.33 -38.64
C ILE A 212 -2.73 -3.36 -37.54
N THR A 213 -2.80 -4.64 -37.91
CA THR A 213 -3.09 -5.72 -36.95
C THR A 213 -1.96 -5.88 -35.94
N GLY A 214 -0.70 -5.70 -36.35
CA GLY A 214 0.45 -5.64 -35.44
C GLY A 214 0.40 -4.45 -34.48
N GLY A 215 0.15 -3.23 -34.99
CA GLY A 215 0.01 -2.03 -34.15
C GLY A 215 -1.13 -2.16 -33.13
N LEU A 216 -2.27 -2.72 -33.56
CA LEU A 216 -3.41 -3.00 -32.69
C LEU A 216 -3.09 -4.07 -31.63
N ALA A 217 -2.33 -5.11 -31.98
CA ALA A 217 -1.90 -6.14 -31.02
C ALA A 217 -1.03 -5.53 -29.91
N THR A 218 -0.04 -4.71 -30.26
CA THR A 218 0.84 -4.04 -29.26
C THR A 218 0.08 -3.06 -28.35
N ALA A 219 -0.95 -2.39 -28.89
CA ALA A 219 -1.85 -1.56 -28.11
C ALA A 219 -2.59 -2.39 -27.04
N PHE A 220 -3.21 -3.51 -27.44
CA PHE A 220 -3.91 -4.39 -26.50
C PHE A 220 -2.98 -5.02 -25.47
N GLU A 221 -1.76 -5.40 -25.84
CA GLU A 221 -0.73 -5.89 -24.90
C GLU A 221 -0.48 -4.87 -23.78
N THR A 222 -0.31 -3.59 -24.12
CA THR A 222 -0.07 -2.51 -23.14
C THR A 222 -1.23 -2.37 -22.14
N THR A 223 -2.47 -2.51 -22.62
CA THR A 223 -3.66 -2.47 -21.74
C THR A 223 -3.77 -3.74 -20.89
N LEU A 224 -3.48 -4.91 -21.45
CA LEU A 224 -3.51 -6.16 -20.71
C LEU A 224 -2.56 -6.11 -19.51
N ILE A 225 -1.33 -5.63 -19.71
CA ILE A 225 -0.35 -5.43 -18.62
C ILE A 225 -0.93 -4.52 -17.53
N ALA A 226 -1.48 -3.37 -17.93
CA ALA A 226 -2.03 -2.40 -16.98
C ALA A 226 -3.19 -2.99 -16.16
N LEU A 227 -4.15 -3.65 -16.82
CA LEU A 227 -5.32 -4.21 -16.15
C LEU A 227 -4.94 -5.34 -15.19
N VAL A 228 -4.03 -6.24 -15.59
CA VAL A 228 -3.57 -7.34 -14.73
C VAL A 228 -2.83 -6.79 -13.50
N LEU A 229 -1.92 -5.83 -13.67
CA LEU A 229 -1.21 -5.21 -12.56
C LEU A 229 -2.16 -4.47 -11.61
N ALA A 230 -3.10 -3.70 -12.15
CA ALA A 230 -4.09 -2.98 -11.36
C ALA A 230 -4.97 -3.92 -10.55
N LEU A 231 -5.44 -5.02 -11.15
CA LEU A 231 -6.25 -6.03 -10.48
C LEU A 231 -5.51 -6.66 -9.30
N ILE A 232 -4.26 -7.10 -9.52
CA ILE A 232 -3.47 -7.73 -8.47
C ILE A 232 -3.21 -6.73 -7.33
N LEU A 233 -2.83 -5.49 -7.65
CA LEU A 233 -2.59 -4.45 -6.66
C LEU A 233 -3.86 -4.09 -5.87
N GLN A 234 -5.01 -4.00 -6.54
CA GLN A 234 -6.29 -3.74 -5.91
C GLN A 234 -6.64 -4.82 -4.88
N LEU A 235 -6.49 -6.10 -5.25
CA LEU A 235 -6.76 -7.22 -4.34
C LEU A 235 -5.87 -7.17 -3.09
N ILE A 236 -4.58 -6.91 -3.28
CA ILE A 236 -3.62 -6.80 -2.17
C ILE A 236 -3.94 -5.57 -1.32
N SER A 237 -4.25 -4.44 -1.92
CA SER A 237 -4.60 -3.20 -1.21
C SER A 237 -5.85 -3.38 -0.35
N SER A 238 -6.91 -3.95 -0.91
CA SER A 238 -8.14 -4.24 -0.17
C SER A 238 -7.89 -5.19 1.00
N TYR A 239 -7.14 -6.27 0.79
CA TYR A 239 -6.77 -7.19 1.86
C TYR A 239 -5.95 -6.50 2.97
N ARG A 240 -5.01 -5.62 2.60
CA ARG A 240 -4.19 -4.88 3.57
C ARG A 240 -5.01 -3.86 4.36
N SER A 241 -5.94 -3.17 3.71
CA SER A 241 -6.87 -2.25 4.37
C SER A 241 -7.70 -2.98 5.42
N GLN A 242 -8.25 -4.16 5.08
CA GLN A 242 -9.00 -4.96 6.04
C GLN A 242 -8.15 -5.38 7.24
N CYS A 243 -6.91 -5.83 7.01
CA CYS A 243 -6.01 -6.21 8.10
C CYS A 243 -5.67 -5.05 9.06
N GLU A 244 -5.64 -3.81 8.56
CA GLU A 244 -5.35 -2.60 9.35
C GLU A 244 -6.59 -2.22 10.18
N LEU A 245 -7.80 -2.31 9.61
CA LEU A 245 -9.06 -2.11 10.33
C LEU A 245 -9.28 -3.18 11.42
N ASP A 246 -9.04 -4.45 11.10
CA ASP A 246 -9.15 -5.55 12.08
C ASP A 246 -8.22 -5.30 13.29
N PHE A 247 -7.00 -4.82 13.02
CA PHE A 247 -6.04 -4.48 14.07
C PHE A 247 -6.52 -3.30 14.94
N ILE A 248 -7.08 -2.24 14.34
CA ILE A 248 -7.66 -1.13 15.10
C ILE A 248 -8.79 -1.63 15.99
N GLY A 249 -9.64 -2.54 15.48
CA GLY A 249 -10.69 -3.19 16.25
C GLY A 249 -10.17 -4.01 17.44
N GLU A 250 -9.08 -4.77 17.25
CA GLU A 250 -8.41 -5.49 18.35
C GLU A 250 -7.88 -4.53 19.42
N VAL A 251 -7.24 -3.43 19.01
CA VAL A 251 -6.74 -2.39 19.94
C VAL A 251 -7.90 -1.74 20.69
N LYS A 252 -8.99 -1.39 19.99
CA LYS A 252 -10.21 -0.82 20.58
C LYS A 252 -10.77 -1.72 21.67
N LYS A 253 -10.90 -3.01 21.40
CA LYS A 253 -11.40 -3.99 22.38
C LYS A 253 -10.52 -4.05 23.64
N HIS A 254 -9.19 -4.12 23.48
CA HIS A 254 -8.28 -4.16 24.62
C HIS A 254 -8.34 -2.89 25.47
N ILE A 255 -8.31 -1.72 24.83
CA ILE A 255 -8.29 -0.44 25.56
C ILE A 255 -9.64 -0.18 26.27
N MET A 256 -10.76 -0.50 25.63
CA MET A 256 -12.09 -0.37 26.24
C MET A 256 -12.30 -1.35 27.40
N SER A 257 -11.76 -2.57 27.31
CA SER A 257 -11.80 -3.52 28.44
C SER A 257 -10.97 -3.02 29.63
N ALA A 258 -9.78 -2.46 29.37
CA ALA A 258 -8.94 -1.89 30.42
C ALA A 258 -9.59 -0.66 31.10
N ALA A 259 -10.33 0.16 30.34
CA ALA A 259 -11.12 1.26 30.89
C ALA A 259 -12.21 0.76 31.87
N GLY A 260 -12.89 -0.33 31.54
CA GLY A 260 -13.95 -0.91 32.38
C GLY A 260 -13.45 -1.71 33.60
N GLN A 261 -12.29 -2.40 33.51
CA GLN A 261 -11.80 -3.28 34.58
C GLN A 261 -11.25 -2.55 35.82
N THR A 262 -10.76 -1.31 35.70
CA THR A 262 -10.26 -0.55 36.87
C THR A 262 -11.34 -0.16 37.90
N SER A 263 -12.62 -0.48 37.64
CA SER A 263 -13.74 -0.27 38.58
C SER A 263 -13.83 -1.34 39.68
N GLY A 264 -13.17 -2.50 39.53
CA GLY A 264 -13.35 -3.65 40.43
C GLY A 264 -12.48 -3.68 41.68
N THR A 265 -11.53 -2.74 41.87
CA THR A 265 -10.49 -2.86 42.91
C THR A 265 -10.60 -1.85 44.07
N GLU A 266 -11.65 -1.01 44.13
CA GLU A 266 -11.81 -0.02 45.22
C GLU A 266 -13.04 -0.24 46.14
N VAL A 267 -13.67 -1.42 46.16
CA VAL A 267 -14.70 -1.73 47.17
C VAL A 267 -14.29 -2.97 47.97
N GLY A 268 -13.44 -2.78 48.97
CA GLY A 268 -12.95 -3.91 49.75
C GLY A 268 -12.07 -3.59 50.95
N THR A 269 -12.36 -2.54 51.74
CA THR A 269 -11.99 -2.49 53.16
C THR A 269 -12.97 -1.61 53.92
N GLU A 270 -14.09 -2.20 54.32
CA GLU A 270 -14.90 -1.72 55.44
C GLU A 270 -14.13 -2.09 56.74
N PRO A 271 -13.74 -1.13 57.61
CA PRO A 271 -13.19 -1.49 58.89
C PRO A 271 -14.35 -1.83 59.82
N ASP A 272 -14.49 -3.13 60.06
CA ASP A 272 -15.25 -3.70 61.17
C ASP A 272 -14.59 -3.25 62.49
N ARG A 273 -15.13 -2.20 63.12
CA ARG A 273 -15.25 -1.93 64.58
C ARG A 273 -15.53 -0.48 64.93
#